data_AF-A0A8T4NS75-F1
#
_entry.id   AF-A0A8T4NS75-F1
#
_cell.length_a   1.000
_cell.length_b   1.000
_cell.length_c   1.000
_cell.angle_alpha   90.00
_cell.angle_beta   90.00
_cell.angle_gamma   90.00
#
_symmetry.space_group_name_H-M   'P 1'
#
loop_
_entity.id
_entity.type
_entity.pdbx_description
1 polymer ?
#
loop_
_entity_poly.entity_id
_entity_poly.type
_entity_poly.pdbx_seq_one_letter_code
_entity_poly.pdbx_strand_id
1 'polypeptide(L)' 'MSKKCILCGESITEDFGKLQGTVIKIKNEKNVNEFLYVCSLCMKDEKWLENAQIKGA' A
#
# COMPACT_ATOMS: atom_id res chain seq x y z
N MET A 1 10.14 -2.13 12.75
CA MET A 1 9.35 -3.18 12.06
C MET A 1 9.42 -2.88 10.58
N SER A 2 9.98 -3.77 9.77
CA SER A 2 10.06 -3.57 8.32
C SER A 2 8.67 -3.78 7.72
N LYS A 3 8.03 -2.70 7.24
CA LYS A 3 6.78 -2.79 6.49
C LYS A 3 7.12 -3.33 5.10
N LYS A 4 6.43 -4.35 4.61
CA LYS A 4 6.69 -4.92 3.28
C LYS A 4 5.59 -4.50 2.31
N CYS A 5 5.98 -4.29 1.06
CA CYS A 5 5.05 -4.02 -0.02
C CYS A 5 4.23 -5.29 -0.31
N ILE A 6 2.90 -5.17 -0.35
CA ILE A 6 2.02 -6.29 -0.68
C ILE A 6 2.15 -6.73 -2.15
N LEU A 7 2.59 -5.84 -3.04
CA LEU A 7 2.69 -6.09 -4.48
C LEU A 7 4.01 -6.77 -4.86
N CYS A 8 5.16 -6.23 -4.44
CA CYS A 8 6.47 -6.77 -4.80
C CYS A 8 7.18 -7.52 -3.65
N GLY A 9 6.65 -7.48 -2.43
CA GLY A 9 7.30 -8.08 -1.26
C GLY A 9 8.53 -7.33 -0.74
N GLU A 10 8.96 -6.26 -1.42
CA GLU A 10 10.10 -5.45 -0.99
C GLU A 10 9.85 -4.73 0.33
N SER A 11 10.92 -4.49 1.08
CA SER A 11 10.83 -3.74 2.34
C SER A 11 10.64 -2.25 2.02
N ILE A 12 9.57 -1.67 2.53
CA ILE A 12 9.29 -0.25 2.47
C ILE A 12 10.12 0.42 3.56
N THR A 13 11.11 1.19 3.12
CA THR A 13 11.95 2.02 3.98
C THR A 13 11.19 3.27 4.42
N GLU A 14 11.39 3.64 5.69
CA GLU A 14 10.96 4.92 6.24
C GLU A 14 12.19 5.84 6.23
N ASP A 15 12.12 6.94 5.47
CA ASP A 15 13.22 7.89 5.32
C ASP A 15 12.76 9.25 5.88
N PHE A 16 13.51 9.80 6.86
CA PHE A 16 13.15 11.01 7.61
C PHE A 16 11.73 11.02 8.21
N GLY A 17 11.25 9.86 8.70
CA GLY A 17 9.91 9.72 9.28
C GLY A 17 8.78 9.74 8.24
N LYS A 18 9.11 9.75 6.95
CA LYS A 18 8.15 9.57 5.85
C LYS A 18 8.27 8.15 5.31
N LEU A 19 7.15 7.44 5.28
CA LEU A 19 7.05 6.15 4.61
C LEU A 19 7.26 6.36 3.10
N GLN A 20 8.23 5.66 2.50
CA GLN A 20 8.44 5.66 1.05
C GLN A 20 7.41 4.74 0.36
N GLY A 21 6.14 5.08 0.52
CA GLY A 21 5.04 4.30 0.00
C GLY A 21 3.68 4.85 0.40
N THR A 22 2.66 4.06 0.13
CA THR A 22 1.26 4.33 0.43
C THR A 22 0.73 3.30 1.41
N VAL A 23 -0.12 3.75 2.35
CA VAL A 23 -0.88 2.87 3.23
C VAL A 23 -2.33 2.86 2.77
N ILE A 24 -2.84 1.69 2.44
CA ILE A 24 -4.22 1.48 2.01
C ILE A 24 -4.95 0.79 3.14
N LYS A 25 -6.03 1.40 3.61
CA LYS A 25 -6.94 0.76 4.56
C LYS A 25 -8.02 0.02 3.78
N ILE A 26 -8.05 -1.29 3.89
CA ILE A 26 -9.08 -2.15 3.31
C ILE A 26 -9.92 -2.81 4.41
N LYS A 27 -11.09 -3.34 4.05
CA LYS A 27 -11.83 -4.28 4.89
C LYS A 27 -11.66 -5.67 4.30
N ASN A 28 -11.22 -6.62 5.11
CA ASN A 28 -11.15 -8.02 4.67
C ASN A 28 -12.55 -8.67 4.65
N GLU A 29 -12.63 -9.92 4.19
CA GLU A 29 -13.89 -10.70 4.11
C GLU A 29 -14.61 -10.85 5.46
N LYS A 30 -13.88 -10.68 6.57
CA LYS A 30 -14.41 -10.73 7.93
C LYS A 30 -14.87 -9.36 8.44
N ASN A 31 -14.97 -8.35 7.57
CA ASN A 31 -15.26 -6.95 7.93
C ASN A 31 -14.26 -6.31 8.90
N VAL A 32 -13.06 -6.88 9.03
CA VAL A 32 -11.99 -6.32 9.86
C VAL A 32 -11.17 -5.33 9.03
N ASN A 33 -10.83 -4.19 9.62
CA ASN A 33 -9.94 -3.22 8.99
C ASN A 33 -8.52 -3.79 8.92
N GLU A 34 -7.96 -3.84 7.72
CA GLU A 34 -6.60 -4.28 7.45
C GLU A 34 -5.83 -3.18 6.73
N PHE A 35 -4.54 -3.05 7.03
CA PHE A 35 -3.67 -2.04 6.45
C PHE A 35 -2.70 -2.71 5.49
N LEU A 36 -2.81 -2.39 4.20
CA LEU A 36 -1.87 -2.81 3.18
C LEU A 36 -0.86 -1.69 2.94
N TYR A 37 0.40 -2.09 2.72
CA TYR A 37 1.48 -1.17 2.43
C TYR A 37 1.95 -1.40 1.00
N VAL A 38 2.10 -0.32 0.24
CA VAL A 38 2.56 -0.34 -1.16
C VAL A 38 3.79 0.55 -1.27
N CYS A 39 4.91 0.06 -1.81
CA CYS A 39 6.11 0.89 -1.97
C CYS A 39 5.91 1.95 -3.06
N SER A 40 6.66 3.05 -3.01
CA SER A 40 6.60 4.12 -4.01
C SER A 40 6.85 3.63 -5.44
N LEU A 41 7.64 2.57 -5.62
CA LEU A 41 7.91 1.97 -6.93
C LEU A 41 6.65 1.31 -7.50
N CYS A 42 6.03 0.40 -6.75
CA CYS A 42 4.78 -0.21 -7.15
C CYS A 42 3.65 0.82 -7.24
N MET A 43 3.69 1.89 -6.44
CA MET A 43 2.74 2.99 -6.53
C MET A 43 2.80 3.68 -7.91
N LYS A 44 4.02 3.92 -8.42
CA LYS A 44 4.27 4.52 -9.74
C LYS A 44 4.02 3.57 -10.91
N ASP A 45 4.18 2.28 -10.70
CA ASP A 45 3.75 1.25 -11.66
C ASP A 45 2.22 1.13 -11.55
N GLU A 46 1.49 2.05 -12.19
CA GLU A 46 0.02 2.26 -12.11
C GLU A 46 -0.87 1.02 -12.33
N LYS A 47 -0.31 -0.16 -12.55
CA LYS A 47 -1.01 -1.44 -12.77
C LYS A 47 -1.93 -1.88 -11.61
N TRP A 48 -1.75 -1.34 -10.40
CA TRP A 48 -2.63 -1.64 -9.26
C TRP A 48 -3.80 -0.66 -9.11
N LEU A 49 -3.71 0.54 -9.71
CA LEU A 49 -4.77 1.55 -9.68
C LEU A 49 -6.00 1.13 -10.51
N GLU A 50 -5.81 0.39 -11.60
CA GLU A 50 -6.93 -0.08 -12.43
C GLU A 50 -7.85 -1.06 -11.68
N ASN A 51 -7.32 -1.82 -10.71
CA ASN A 51 -8.08 -2.73 -9.87
C ASN A 51 -8.54 -2.12 -8.54
N ALA A 52 -7.91 -1.04 -8.10
CA ALA A 52 -8.33 -0.32 -6.92
C ALA A 52 -9.41 0.69 -7.32
N GLN A 53 -10.68 0.38 -7.04
CA GLN A 53 -11.74 1.41 -7.02
C GLN A 53 -11.40 2.44 -5.93
N ILE A 54 -10.51 3.37 -6.26
CA ILE A 54 -10.33 4.59 -5.48
C ILE A 54 -11.61 5.37 -5.71
N LYS A 55 -12.55 5.26 -4.76
CA LYS A 55 -13.66 6.21 -4.67
C LYS A 55 -13.05 7.59 -4.43
N GLY A 56 -12.83 8.31 -5.52
CA GLY A 56 -12.58 9.74 -5.52
C GLY A 56 -13.74 10.47 -4.84
N ALA A 57 -13.37 11.55 -4.17
CA ALA A 57 -14.15 12.36 -3.24
C ALA A 57 -15.53 12.81 -3.73
#